data_AF-A0A1G7P1C8-F1
#
_entry.id   AF-A0A1G7P1C8-F1
#
_cell.length_a   1.000
_cell.length_b   1.000
_cell.length_c   1.000
_cell.angle_alpha   90.00
_cell.angle_beta   90.00
_cell.angle_gamma   90.00
#
_symmetry.space_group_name_H-M   'P 1'
#
loop_
_entity.id
_entity.type
_entity.pdbx_description
1 polymer ?
#
loop_
_entity_poly.entity_id
_entity_poly.type
_entity_poly.pdbx_seq_one_letter_code
_entity_poly.pdbx_strand_id
1 'polypeptide(L)'
;MDSSLYEYLFDNSGQIFSFSSNRNKLMDKVVLFLPTAIPNSYAVVLGDLQNDGSIDVDCTSNSGNTKFILTTIAKAIAFFLSDRPLAEVMIEGTTQARTRLYQIAIVRELKDIGNYFDIYGLTADGYEIFQLGRSYRSFTVSIKNGLPNQNKK
;
A
#
# COMPACT_ATOMS: atom_id res chain seq x y z
N MET A 1 5.07 18.62 -8.65
CA MET A 1 5.57 17.26 -8.42
C MET A 1 6.02 16.74 -9.77
N ASP A 2 7.25 16.21 -9.85
CA ASP A 2 7.83 15.74 -11.11
C ASP A 2 7.22 14.37 -11.48
N SER A 3 6.38 14.36 -12.53
CA SER A 3 5.56 13.21 -12.94
C SER A 3 6.28 12.22 -13.85
N SER A 4 7.59 12.36 -14.09
CA SER A 4 8.30 11.60 -15.13
C SER A 4 8.78 10.21 -14.71
N LEU A 5 8.39 9.69 -13.54
CA LEU A 5 8.92 8.42 -12.99
C LEU A 5 7.90 7.27 -12.89
N TYR A 6 6.64 7.51 -13.29
CA TYR A 6 5.57 6.52 -13.13
C TYR A 6 4.83 6.35 -14.46
N GLU A 7 5.24 5.36 -15.25
CA GLU A 7 4.48 4.91 -16.41
C GLU A 7 3.38 3.97 -15.89
N TYR A 8 2.22 4.53 -15.57
CA TYR A 8 1.08 3.77 -15.07
C TYR A 8 0.46 2.97 -16.22
N LEU A 9 0.61 1.65 -16.22
CA LEU A 9 -0.36 0.78 -16.89
C LEU A 9 -1.53 0.60 -15.94
N PHE A 10 -2.44 1.57 -15.95
CA PHE A 10 -3.76 1.35 -15.38
C PHE A 10 -4.42 0.22 -16.18
N ASP A 11 -4.90 -0.81 -15.51
CA ASP A 11 -6.10 -1.44 -16.03
C ASP A 11 -7.24 -0.41 -15.94
N ASN A 12 -8.30 -0.53 -16.74
CA ASN A 12 -9.43 0.42 -16.68
C ASN A 12 -10.09 0.51 -15.29
N SER A 13 -9.68 -0.32 -14.32
CA SER A 13 -10.18 -0.36 -12.95
C SER A 13 -9.35 0.46 -11.94
N GLY A 14 -8.13 0.91 -12.30
CA GLY A 14 -7.26 1.68 -11.41
C GLY A 14 -6.60 0.87 -10.29
N GLN A 15 -6.54 -0.46 -10.43
CA GLN A 15 -6.07 -1.38 -9.40
C GLN A 15 -4.60 -1.79 -9.57
N ILE A 16 -3.97 -1.41 -10.69
CA ILE A 16 -2.63 -1.84 -11.08
C ILE A 16 -1.69 -0.63 -11.21
N PHE A 17 -0.53 -0.73 -10.56
CA PHE A 17 0.52 0.29 -10.56
C PHE A 17 1.87 -0.32 -10.90
N SER A 18 2.33 -0.16 -12.14
CA SER A 18 3.63 -0.63 -12.62
C SER A 18 4.74 0.38 -12.32
N PHE A 19 5.92 -0.11 -11.94
CA PHE A 19 7.11 0.72 -11.75
C PHE A 19 8.40 -0.06 -11.99
N SER A 20 9.48 0.66 -12.30
CA SER A 20 10.81 0.07 -12.40
C SER A 20 11.54 0.15 -11.06
N SER A 21 11.95 -1.00 -10.52
CA SER A 21 12.67 -1.10 -9.24
C SER A 21 14.17 -0.84 -9.34
N ASN A 22 14.71 -0.74 -10.56
CA ASN A 22 16.12 -0.44 -10.84
C ASN A 22 16.28 0.37 -12.14
N ARG A 23 17.32 1.18 -12.28
CA ARG A 23 17.46 2.10 -13.43
C ARG A 23 17.58 1.41 -14.81
N ASN A 24 17.85 0.11 -14.86
CA ASN A 24 18.23 -0.60 -16.09
C ASN A 24 17.17 -1.61 -16.58
N LYS A 25 16.04 -1.78 -15.86
CA LYS A 25 14.97 -2.70 -16.25
C LYS A 25 13.70 -1.90 -16.52
N LEU A 26 13.13 -2.07 -17.71
CA LEU A 26 11.84 -1.48 -18.02
C LEU A 26 10.80 -2.19 -17.13
N MET A 27 10.17 -1.44 -16.24
CA MET A 27 9.05 -1.84 -15.34
C MET A 27 9.05 -3.31 -14.90
N ASP A 28 9.70 -3.63 -13.78
CA ASP A 28 9.81 -5.01 -13.29
C ASP A 28 8.94 -5.34 -12.09
N LYS A 29 8.27 -4.33 -11.50
CA LYS A 29 7.41 -4.51 -10.33
C LYS A 29 6.03 -3.91 -10.57
N VAL A 30 5.04 -4.54 -9.95
CA VAL A 30 3.65 -4.10 -10.00
C VAL A 30 3.06 -4.10 -8.60
N VAL A 31 2.38 -3.03 -8.21
CA VAL A 31 1.51 -3.00 -7.02
C VAL A 31 0.07 -3.23 -7.47
N LEU A 32 -0.58 -4.22 -6.87
CA LEU A 32 -1.95 -4.62 -7.15
C LEU A 32 -2.82 -4.33 -5.92
N PHE A 33 -4.02 -3.80 -6.15
CA PHE A 33 -5.06 -3.63 -5.13
C PHE A 33 -6.18 -4.64 -5.39
N LEU A 34 -6.11 -5.78 -4.70
CA LEU A 34 -7.05 -6.88 -4.92
C LEU A 34 -8.24 -6.75 -3.96
N PRO A 35 -9.50 -6.77 -4.44
CA PRO A 35 -10.66 -6.73 -3.57
C PRO A 35 -10.67 -7.95 -2.64
N THR A 36 -11.04 -7.73 -1.38
CA THR A 36 -11.24 -8.82 -0.41
C THR A 36 -12.71 -9.24 -0.35
N ALA A 37 -13.03 -10.21 0.52
CA ALA A 37 -14.43 -10.57 0.80
C ALA A 37 -15.21 -9.45 1.51
N ILE A 38 -14.53 -8.45 2.07
CA ILE A 38 -15.14 -7.33 2.77
C ILE A 38 -15.38 -6.18 1.77
N PRO A 39 -16.60 -5.64 1.67
CA PRO A 39 -16.88 -4.50 0.79
C PRO A 39 -15.94 -3.31 1.05
N ASN A 40 -15.48 -2.68 -0.03
CA ASN A 40 -14.52 -1.56 -0.01
C ASN A 40 -13.16 -1.89 0.64
N SER A 41 -12.85 -3.14 0.91
CA SER A 41 -11.55 -3.55 1.45
C SER A 41 -10.69 -4.17 0.35
N TYR A 42 -9.42 -3.75 0.27
CA TYR A 42 -8.48 -4.17 -0.76
C TYR A 42 -7.14 -4.60 -0.13
N ALA A 43 -6.61 -5.75 -0.53
CA ALA A 43 -5.26 -6.18 -0.15
C ALA A 43 -4.22 -5.61 -1.12
N VAL A 44 -3.11 -5.11 -0.59
CA VAL A 44 -1.95 -4.69 -1.40
C VAL A 44 -1.05 -5.88 -1.66
N VAL A 45 -0.82 -6.17 -2.94
CA VAL A 45 0.10 -7.23 -3.37
C VAL A 45 1.19 -6.63 -4.25
N LEU A 46 2.44 -7.02 -4.01
CA LEU A 46 3.56 -6.70 -4.90
C LEU A 46 3.82 -7.90 -5.79
N GLY A 47 3.89 -7.70 -7.10
CA GLY A 47 4.25 -8.71 -8.08
C GLY A 47 5.48 -8.30 -8.92
N ASP A 48 6.07 -9.28 -9.58
CA ASP A 48 7.10 -9.12 -10.61
C ASP A 48 6.48 -9.22 -12.00
N LEU A 49 6.68 -8.19 -12.82
CA LEU A 49 6.26 -8.23 -14.22
C LEU A 49 7.27 -9.05 -15.03
N GLN A 50 6.77 -10.07 -15.72
CA GLN A 50 7.55 -10.94 -16.59
C GLN A 50 7.60 -10.40 -18.01
N ASN A 51 8.56 -10.88 -18.80
CA ASN A 51 8.75 -10.44 -20.20
C ASN A 51 7.57 -10.79 -21.12
N ASP A 52 6.78 -11.81 -20.75
CA ASP A 52 5.57 -12.22 -21.46
C ASP A 52 4.31 -11.43 -21.05
N GLY A 53 4.47 -10.47 -20.12
CA GLY A 53 3.39 -9.66 -19.58
C GLY A 53 2.64 -10.30 -18.40
N SER A 54 3.00 -11.52 -17.98
CA SER A 54 2.43 -12.14 -16.79
C SER A 54 2.97 -11.48 -15.50
N ILE A 55 2.21 -11.60 -14.40
CA ILE A 55 2.59 -11.06 -13.09
C ILE A 55 2.77 -12.23 -12.12
N ASP A 56 3.98 -12.37 -11.60
CA ASP A 56 4.30 -13.33 -10.54
C ASP A 56 4.19 -12.66 -9.17
N VAL A 57 3.22 -13.09 -8.37
CA VAL A 57 2.98 -12.57 -7.01
C VAL A 57 3.52 -13.49 -5.90
N ASP A 58 3.90 -14.73 -6.26
CA ASP A 58 4.32 -15.75 -5.29
C ASP A 58 5.83 -15.65 -5.04
N CYS A 59 6.61 -15.41 -6.08
CA CYS A 59 8.06 -15.30 -6.01
C CYS A 59 8.54 -13.85 -6.13
N THR A 60 8.16 -12.99 -5.18
CA THR A 60 8.60 -11.58 -5.24
C THR A 60 10.13 -11.49 -5.11
N SER A 61 10.79 -11.11 -6.20
CA SER A 61 12.25 -10.95 -6.28
C SER A 61 12.75 -9.83 -5.36
N ASN A 62 13.88 -10.05 -4.68
CA ASN A 62 14.50 -9.03 -3.83
C ASN A 62 15.42 -8.15 -4.69
N SER A 63 14.98 -6.95 -5.07
CA SER A 63 15.72 -6.11 -6.03
C SER A 63 16.79 -5.21 -5.39
N GLY A 64 17.16 -5.41 -4.12
CA GLY A 64 18.23 -4.65 -3.46
C GLY A 64 17.88 -3.17 -3.18
N ASN A 65 16.78 -2.65 -3.71
CA ASN A 65 16.29 -1.29 -3.45
C ASN A 65 14.94 -1.30 -2.72
N THR A 66 14.89 -2.03 -1.61
CA THR A 66 13.71 -2.22 -0.78
C THR A 66 13.09 -0.89 -0.32
N LYS A 67 13.91 0.12 0.01
CA LYS A 67 13.41 1.44 0.41
C LYS A 67 12.58 2.10 -0.70
N PHE A 68 13.07 2.06 -1.94
CA PHE A 68 12.36 2.61 -3.09
C PHE A 68 11.03 1.89 -3.32
N ILE A 69 11.03 0.55 -3.29
CA ILE A 69 9.80 -0.26 -3.42
C ILE A 69 8.76 0.16 -2.37
N LEU A 70 9.16 0.24 -1.09
CA LEU A 70 8.24 0.60 -0.01
C LEU A 70 7.69 2.02 -0.13
N THR A 71 8.53 2.95 -0.59
CA THR A 71 8.12 4.33 -0.87
C THR A 71 7.08 4.37 -1.99
N THR A 72 7.30 3.58 -3.05
CA THR A 72 6.36 3.49 -4.17
C THR A 72 5.04 2.86 -3.74
N ILE A 73 5.07 1.79 -2.92
CA ILE A 73 3.85 1.19 -2.35
C ILE A 73 3.07 2.23 -1.53
N ALA A 74 3.74 2.97 -0.63
CA ALA A 74 3.08 4.00 0.17
C ALA A 74 2.40 5.09 -0.69
N LYS A 75 3.07 5.54 -1.75
CA LYS A 75 2.50 6.50 -2.72
C LYS A 75 1.33 5.93 -3.50
N ALA A 76 1.42 4.67 -3.93
CA ALA A 76 0.34 3.98 -4.62
C ALA A 76 -0.90 3.86 -3.72
N ILE A 77 -0.72 3.54 -2.44
CA ILE A 77 -1.80 3.48 -1.44
C ILE A 77 -2.47 4.86 -1.31
N ALA A 78 -1.68 5.92 -1.12
CA ALA A 78 -2.22 7.27 -0.99
C ALA A 78 -3.01 7.71 -2.24
N PHE A 79 -2.50 7.40 -3.43
CA PHE A 79 -3.19 7.69 -4.70
C PHE A 79 -4.49 6.88 -4.84
N PHE A 80 -4.44 5.57 -4.58
CA PHE A 80 -5.61 4.69 -4.66
C PHE A 80 -6.74 5.14 -3.72
N LEU A 81 -6.38 5.49 -2.49
CA LEU A 81 -7.33 6.00 -1.49
C LEU A 81 -7.88 7.39 -1.87
N SER A 82 -7.09 8.25 -2.52
CA SER A 82 -7.57 9.56 -2.98
C SER A 82 -8.68 9.46 -4.05
N ASP A 83 -8.63 8.40 -4.88
CA ASP A 83 -9.64 8.10 -5.90
C ASP A 83 -10.83 7.31 -5.31
N ARG A 84 -10.60 6.52 -4.24
CA ARG A 84 -11.63 5.74 -3.51
C ARG A 84 -11.65 6.07 -2.02
N PRO A 85 -12.26 7.20 -1.59
CA PRO A 85 -12.20 7.63 -0.20
C PRO A 85 -12.88 6.69 0.80
N LEU A 86 -13.81 5.85 0.35
CA LEU A 86 -14.48 4.84 1.17
C LEU A 86 -13.68 3.53 1.29
N ALA A 87 -12.56 3.41 0.58
CA ALA A 87 -11.77 2.19 0.60
C ALA A 87 -10.92 2.08 1.86
N GLU A 88 -10.73 0.84 2.30
CA GLU A 88 -9.73 0.44 3.27
C GLU A 88 -8.71 -0.45 2.57
N VAL A 89 -7.43 -0.15 2.79
CA VAL A 89 -6.31 -0.89 2.20
C VAL A 89 -5.63 -1.71 3.27
N MET A 90 -5.68 -3.04 3.14
CA MET A 90 -5.03 -4.01 4.01
C MET A 90 -3.62 -4.35 3.50
N ILE A 91 -2.64 -4.32 4.40
CA ILE A 91 -1.25 -4.62 4.12
C ILE A 91 -0.78 -5.75 5.03
N GLU A 92 -0.34 -6.84 4.39
CA GLU A 92 0.21 -8.02 5.04
C GLU A 92 1.39 -8.54 4.20
N GLY A 93 2.51 -8.83 4.86
CA GLY A 93 3.64 -9.50 4.22
C GLY A 93 3.51 -11.02 4.32
N THR A 94 4.13 -11.74 3.39
CA THR A 94 4.18 -13.22 3.45
C THR A 94 4.89 -13.77 4.69
N THR A 95 5.63 -12.92 5.40
CA THR A 95 6.24 -13.22 6.69
C THR A 95 6.04 -12.07 7.66
N GLN A 96 6.03 -12.35 8.96
CA GLN A 96 5.93 -11.35 10.01
C GLN A 96 7.02 -10.26 9.89
N ALA A 97 8.23 -10.65 9.46
CA ALA A 97 9.34 -9.72 9.22
C ALA A 97 9.04 -8.76 8.06
N ARG A 98 8.43 -9.25 6.98
CA ARG A 98 7.97 -8.40 5.85
C ARG A 98 6.84 -7.47 6.28
N THR A 99 5.84 -7.96 7.01
CA THR A 99 4.78 -7.10 7.55
C THR A 99 5.38 -5.99 8.40
N ARG A 100 6.35 -6.32 9.28
CA ARG A 100 7.02 -5.34 10.12
C ARG A 100 7.79 -4.30 9.33
N LEU A 101 8.51 -4.72 8.30
CA LEU A 101 9.22 -3.83 7.39
C LEU A 101 8.23 -2.87 6.67
N TYR A 102 7.09 -3.39 6.22
CA TYR A 102 6.03 -2.63 5.57
C TYR A 102 5.44 -1.59 6.51
N GLN A 103 5.11 -1.99 7.75
CA GLN A 103 4.62 -1.09 8.80
C GLN A 103 5.55 0.10 8.99
N ILE A 104 6.85 -0.15 9.20
CA ILE A 104 7.81 0.92 9.48
C ILE A 104 7.94 1.87 8.30
N ALA A 105 8.08 1.34 7.09
CA ALA A 105 8.34 2.17 5.91
C ALA A 105 7.09 2.92 5.46
N ILE A 106 5.95 2.24 5.32
CA ILE A 106 4.70 2.86 4.82
C ILE A 106 4.22 3.93 5.81
N VAL A 107 4.20 3.64 7.11
CA VAL A 107 3.78 4.63 8.12
C VAL A 107 4.74 5.82 8.16
N ARG A 108 6.04 5.60 7.96
CA ARG A 108 7.00 6.70 7.87
C ARG A 108 6.74 7.60 6.67
N GLU A 109 6.49 7.02 5.49
CA GLU A 109 6.21 7.79 4.27
C GLU A 109 4.85 8.50 4.33
N LEU A 110 3.88 7.91 5.03
CA LEU A 110 2.58 8.54 5.27
C LEU A 110 2.59 9.56 6.42
N LYS A 111 3.68 9.67 7.20
CA LYS A 111 3.73 10.50 8.42
C LYS A 111 3.39 11.97 8.16
N ASP A 112 3.89 12.53 7.07
CA ASP A 112 3.68 13.95 6.73
C ASP A 112 2.23 14.24 6.32
N ILE A 113 1.49 13.19 5.94
CA ILE A 113 0.07 13.22 5.60
C ILE A 113 -0.77 12.41 6.60
N GLY A 114 -0.21 12.07 7.76
CA GLY A 114 -0.82 11.16 8.73
C GLY A 114 -2.12 11.67 9.34
N ASN A 115 -2.38 12.98 9.27
CA ASN A 115 -3.66 13.57 9.68
C ASN A 115 -4.82 13.19 8.76
N TYR A 116 -4.53 12.71 7.53
CA TYR A 116 -5.53 12.33 6.54
C TYR A 116 -5.88 10.85 6.54
N PHE A 117 -5.17 10.02 7.32
CA PHE A 117 -5.38 8.58 7.32
C PHE A 117 -5.66 8.05 8.72
N ASP A 118 -6.55 7.07 8.79
CA ASP A 118 -6.69 6.19 9.94
C ASP A 118 -5.93 4.89 9.67
N ILE A 119 -5.15 4.45 10.67
CA ILE A 119 -4.32 3.25 10.57
C ILE A 119 -4.64 2.34 11.75
N TYR A 120 -5.06 1.12 11.46
CA TYR A 120 -5.34 0.08 12.46
C TYR A 120 -4.40 -1.11 12.27
N GLY A 121 -3.99 -1.74 13.36
CA GLY A 121 -3.18 -2.95 13.34
C GLY A 121 -3.96 -4.16 13.84
N LEU A 122 -3.80 -5.30 13.18
CA LEU A 122 -4.40 -6.56 13.59
C LEU A 122 -3.49 -7.33 14.55
N THR A 123 -4.00 -7.59 15.75
CA THR A 123 -3.36 -8.41 16.78
C THR A 123 -4.06 -9.76 16.92
N ALA A 124 -3.67 -10.57 17.92
CA ALA A 124 -4.40 -11.79 18.26
C ALA A 124 -5.81 -11.49 18.82
N ASP A 125 -5.98 -10.33 19.45
CA ASP A 125 -7.21 -9.92 20.13
C ASP A 125 -8.13 -9.08 19.24
N GLY A 126 -7.74 -8.85 17.98
CA GLY A 126 -8.47 -8.05 17.00
C GLY A 126 -7.73 -6.78 16.58
N TYR A 127 -8.49 -5.87 15.95
CA TYR A 127 -7.98 -4.59 15.45
C TYR A 127 -7.86 -3.54 16.56
N GLU A 128 -6.77 -2.79 16.54
CA GLU A 128 -6.54 -1.65 17.43
C GLU A 128 -5.87 -0.49 16.67
N ILE A 129 -5.90 0.71 17.25
CA ILE A 129 -5.22 1.88 16.68
C ILE A 129 -3.72 1.56 16.55
N PHE A 130 -3.15 1.84 15.37
CA PHE A 130 -1.75 1.56 15.11
C PHE A 130 -0.83 2.35 16.05
N GLN A 131 0.16 1.64 16.59
CA GLN A 131 1.21 2.18 17.43
C GLN A 131 2.59 1.85 16.85
N LEU A 132 3.40 2.90 16.66
CA LEU A 132 4.79 2.73 16.25
C LEU A 132 5.54 1.88 17.29
N GLY A 133 6.36 0.94 16.84
CA GLY A 133 7.08 0.03 17.75
C GLY A 133 6.33 -1.27 18.06
N ARG A 134 5.00 -1.35 17.89
CA ARG A 134 4.24 -2.58 18.11
C ARG A 134 4.17 -3.47 16.87
N SER A 135 4.24 -4.79 17.04
CA SER A 135 4.17 -5.75 15.93
C SER A 135 2.72 -6.19 15.69
N TYR A 136 2.26 -6.10 14.45
CA TYR A 136 0.94 -6.57 14.01
C TYR A 136 1.05 -7.64 12.93
N ARG A 137 0.07 -8.55 12.86
CA ARG A 137 -0.02 -9.58 11.81
C ARG A 137 -0.24 -8.95 10.42
N SER A 138 -1.13 -7.97 10.39
CA SER A 138 -1.43 -7.09 9.25
C SER A 138 -1.80 -5.70 9.78
N PHE A 139 -1.93 -4.72 8.89
CA PHE A 139 -2.44 -3.40 9.24
C PHE A 139 -3.25 -2.82 8.09
N THR A 140 -4.19 -1.92 8.41
CA THR A 140 -5.03 -1.26 7.42
C THR A 140 -4.76 0.23 7.38
N VAL A 141 -5.00 0.84 6.22
CA VAL A 141 -4.93 2.27 5.98
C VAL A 141 -6.20 2.69 5.24
N SER A 142 -6.89 3.70 5.76
CA SER A 142 -8.07 4.29 5.12
C SER A 142 -7.99 5.82 5.23
N ILE A 143 -8.71 6.54 4.37
CA ILE A 143 -8.86 7.98 4.57
C ILE A 143 -9.63 8.21 5.86
N LYS A 144 -9.10 9.11 6.67
CA LYS A 144 -9.78 9.58 7.87
C LYS A 144 -11.08 10.23 7.45
N ASN A 145 -12.18 9.54 7.71
CA ASN A 145 -13.49 10.13 7.56
C ASN A 145 -13.63 11.19 8.65
N GLY A 146 -13.40 12.45 8.28
CA GLY A 146 -13.86 13.55 9.10
C GLY A 146 -15.37 13.39 9.23
N LEU A 147 -15.85 12.93 10.39
CA LEU A 147 -17.18 13.32 10.81
C LEU A 147 -17.19 14.85 10.67
N PRO A 148 -18.12 15.46 9.91
CA PRO A 148 -18.34 16.88 10.07
C PRO A 148 -18.57 17.10 11.57
N ASN A 149 -17.81 18.02 12.16
CA ASN A 149 -18.05 18.48 13.52
C ASN A 149 -19.49 19.01 13.58
N GLN A 150 -20.44 18.13 13.87
CA GLN A 150 -21.74 18.47 14.41
C GLN A 150 -21.48 18.92 15.85
N ASN A 151 -20.86 20.10 15.99
CA ASN A 151 -20.76 20.92 17.20
C ASN A 151 -19.71 22.02 16.98
N LYS A 152 -20.08 23.07 16.24
CA LYS A 152 -19.76 24.43 16.67
C LYS A 152 -21.07 25.22 16.70
N LYS A 153 -21.34 25.72 17.90
CA LYS A 153 -22.50 26.49 18.35
C LYS A 153 -22.95 27.57 17.37
#